data_AF-A0AAW7YYT6-F1
#
_entry.id   AF-A0AAW7YYT6-F1
#
_cell.length_a   1.000
_cell.length_b   1.000
_cell.length_c   1.000
_cell.angle_alpha   90.00
_cell.angle_beta   90.00
_cell.angle_gamma   90.00
#
_symmetry.space_group_name_H-M   'P 1'
#
loop_
_entity.id
_entity.type
_entity.pdbx_description
1 polymer ?
#
loop_
_entity_poly.entity_id
_entity_poly.type
_entity_poly.pdbx_seq_one_letter_code
_entity_poly.pdbx_strand_id
1 'polypeptide(L)' 'MTDPVASTAGHLQVVELDRDLAQRLREHPTLADKLTIHEIDALKFDFMQLCKPEQKMRVFGNLPYNISTPLIFHLLS' A
#
# COMPACT_ATOMS: atom_id res chain seq x y z
N MET A 1 11.77 8.81 0.87
CA MET A 1 11.66 8.32 -0.53
C MET A 1 10.21 8.24 -1.02
N THR A 2 9.23 8.76 -0.26
CA THR A 2 7.80 8.64 -0.52
C THR A 2 7.21 9.89 -1.20
N ASP A 3 7.85 11.06 -1.06
CA ASP A 3 7.32 12.34 -1.56
C ASP A 3 7.19 12.47 -3.09
N PRO A 4 8.16 12.03 -3.93
CA PRO A 4 8.02 12.24 -5.38
C PRO A 4 6.90 11.40 -6.00
N VAL A 5 6.63 10.22 -5.43
CA VAL A 5 5.61 9.28 -5.92
C VAL A 5 4.20 9.77 -5.56
N ALA A 6 4.04 10.33 -4.35
CA ALA A 6 2.77 10.91 -3.88
C ALA A 6 2.31 12.14 -4.68
N SER A 7 3.23 12.88 -5.33
CA SER A 7 2.89 13.99 -6.22
C SER A 7 2.36 13.57 -7.60
N THR A 8 2.56 12.31 -8.01
CA THR A 8 2.14 11.81 -9.34
C THR A 8 0.99 10.80 -9.26
N ALA A 9 0.85 10.11 -8.13
CA ALA A 9 -0.29 9.26 -7.84
C ALA A 9 -1.38 10.09 -7.14
N GLY A 10 -2.48 10.39 -7.82
CA GLY A 10 -3.56 11.20 -7.25
C GLY A 10 -4.12 10.62 -5.94
N HIS A 11 -4.19 9.28 -5.85
CA HIS A 11 -4.65 8.54 -4.67
C HIS A 11 -3.85 7.26 -4.51
N LEU A 12 -3.52 6.89 -3.27
CA LEU A 12 -2.73 5.70 -2.94
C LEU A 12 -3.49 4.77 -2.00
N GLN A 13 -3.26 3.47 -2.19
CA GLN A 13 -3.74 2.41 -1.31
C GLN A 13 -2.55 1.92 -0.48
N VAL A 14 -2.66 1.95 0.84
CA VAL A 14 -1.61 1.54 1.77
C VAL A 14 -2.10 0.32 2.53
N VAL A 15 -1.31 -0.75 2.55
CA VAL A 15 -1.55 -1.93 3.37
C VAL A 15 -0.52 -1.90 4.50
N GLU A 16 -0.97 -1.78 5.74
CA GLU A 16 -0.10 -1.64 6.91
C GLU A 16 -0.62 -2.51 8.05
N LEU A 17 0.25 -3.27 8.71
CA LEU A 17 -0.14 -4.13 9.83
C LEU A 17 -0.02 -3.40 11.17
N ASP A 18 0.91 -2.45 11.27
CA ASP A 18 1.11 -1.63 12.46
C ASP A 18 0.02 -0.57 12.58
N ARG A 19 -0.83 -0.70 13.61
CA ARG A 19 -1.97 0.19 13.84
C ARG A 19 -1.56 1.61 14.23
N ASP A 20 -0.46 1.75 14.97
CA ASP A 20 0.03 3.06 15.39
C ASP A 20 0.58 3.82 14.17
N LEU A 21 1.28 3.11 13.28
CA LEU A 21 1.74 3.67 12.01
C LEU A 21 0.56 4.00 11.08
N ALA A 22 -0.43 3.11 10.98
CA ALA A 22 -1.64 3.34 10.19
C ALA A 22 -2.38 4.60 10.68
N GLN A 23 -2.55 4.77 11.99
CA GLN A 23 -3.15 5.97 12.57
C GLN A 23 -2.36 7.23 12.23
N ARG A 24 -1.03 7.21 12.38
CA ARG A 24 -0.17 8.34 12.02
C ARG A 24 -0.29 8.74 10.55
N LEU A 25 -0.49 7.77 9.65
CA LEU A 25 -0.73 8.03 8.23
C LEU A 25 -2.12 8.64 7.98
N ARG A 26 -3.16 8.26 8.74
CA ARG A 26 -4.49 8.87 8.68
C ARG A 26 -4.51 10.31 9.17
N GLU A 27 -3.65 10.64 10.13
CA GLU A 27 -3.52 11.98 10.69
C GLU A 27 -2.49 12.83 9.93
N HIS A 28 -1.89 12.28 8.85
CA HIS A 28 -0.82 12.95 8.13
C HIS A 28 -1.33 14.22 7.43
N PRO A 29 -0.81 15.41 7.75
CA PRO A 29 -1.43 16.70 7.41
C PRO A 29 -1.55 16.99 5.91
N THR A 30 -0.77 16.31 5.07
CA THR A 30 -0.75 16.51 3.61
C THR A 30 -1.11 15.27 2.81
N LEU A 31 -1.12 14.09 3.44
CA LEU A 31 -1.29 12.81 2.75
C LEU A 31 -2.60 12.14 3.11
N ALA A 32 -3.17 12.39 4.30
CA ALA A 32 -4.38 11.74 4.78
C ALA A 32 -5.50 11.67 3.72
N ASP A 33 -5.79 12.79 3.05
CA ASP A 33 -6.85 12.87 2.03
C ASP A 33 -6.55 12.09 0.74
N LYS A 34 -5.30 11.68 0.53
CA LYS A 34 -4.83 10.92 -0.64
C LYS A 34 -4.54 9.46 -0.34
N LEU A 35 -4.75 9.01 0.90
CA LEU A 35 -4.45 7.66 1.34
C LEU A 35 -5.75 6.91 1.68
N THR A 36 -5.88 5.69 1.19
CA THR A 36 -6.77 4.69 1.78
C THR A 36 -5.90 3.65 2.47
N ILE A 37 -6.16 3.42 3.76
CA ILE A 37 -5.30 2.58 4.61
C ILE A 37 -6.05 1.31 5.01
N HIS A 38 -5.48 0.17 4.64
CA HIS A 38 -5.94 -1.18 4.97
C HIS A 38 -5.07 -1.73 6.11
N GLU A 39 -5.67 -1.87 7.29
CA GLU A 39 -5.01 -2.42 8.47
C GLU A 39 -5.04 -3.96 8.47
N ILE A 40 -4.22 -4.57 7.63
CA ILE A 40 -4.25 -6.02 7.38
C ILE A 40 -2.86 -6.53 6.98
N ASP A 41 -2.60 -7.79 7.31
CA ASP A 41 -1.43 -8.51 6.83
C ASP A 41 -1.43 -8.54 5.30
N ALA A 42 -0.35 -8.02 4.69
CA ALA A 42 -0.19 -7.96 3.25
C ALA A 42 -0.27 -9.34 2.58
N LEU A 43 0.12 -10.42 3.27
CA LEU A 43 0.01 -11.79 2.74
C LEU A 43 -1.43 -12.32 2.73
N LYS A 44 -2.35 -11.67 3.45
CA LYS A 44 -3.77 -12.03 3.52
C LYS A 44 -4.65 -11.05 2.76
N PHE A 45 -4.08 -9.95 2.29
CA PHE A 45 -4.81 -8.94 1.55
C PHE A 45 -5.01 -9.38 0.11
N ASP A 46 -6.26 -9.35 -0.36
CA ASP A 46 -6.55 -9.57 -1.77
C ASP A 46 -6.23 -8.30 -2.57
N PHE A 47 -5.11 -8.27 -3.28
CA PHE A 47 -4.74 -7.12 -4.11
C PHE A 47 -5.59 -7.01 -5.38
N MET A 48 -6.25 -8.09 -5.82
CA MET A 48 -7.10 -8.07 -7.01
C MET A 48 -8.31 -7.19 -6.83
N GLN A 49 -8.78 -6.98 -5.59
CA GLN A 49 -9.86 -6.05 -5.29
C GLN A 49 -9.50 -4.58 -5.60
N LEU A 50 -8.20 -4.25 -5.67
CA LEU A 50 -7.71 -2.91 -6.01
C LEU A 50 -7.45 -2.73 -7.51
N CYS A 51 -7.38 -3.84 -8.26
CA CYS A 51 -7.16 -3.83 -9.70
C CYS A 51 -8.41 -3.33 -10.42
N LYS A 52 -8.26 -2.29 -11.25
CA LYS A 52 -9.29 -1.88 -12.20
C LYS A 52 -8.91 -2.40 -13.60
N PRO A 53 -9.86 -2.93 -14.40
CA PRO A 53 -9.57 -3.58 -15.68
C PRO A 53 -8.71 -2.77 -16.66
N GLU A 54 -8.79 -1.43 -16.57
CA GLU A 54 -8.11 -0.51 -17.50
C GLU A 54 -6.91 0.23 -16.87
N GLN A 55 -6.56 -0.06 -15.61
CA GLN A 55 -5.45 0.61 -14.92
C GLN A 55 -4.34 -0.37 -14.55
N LYS A 56 -3.11 -0.03 -14.96
CA LYS A 56 -1.91 -0.74 -14.50
C LYS A 56 -1.65 -0.41 -13.03
N MET A 57 -1.71 -1.43 -12.17
CA MET A 57 -1.32 -1.30 -10.77
C MET A 57 0.20 -1.21 -10.63
N ARG A 58 0.66 -0.30 -9.78
CA ARG A 58 2.07 -0.19 -9.38
C ARG A 58 2.16 -0.43 -7.88
N VAL A 59 2.92 -1.43 -7.48
CA VAL A 59 3.16 -1.76 -6.08
C VAL A 59 4.55 -1.29 -5.71
N PHE A 60 4.66 -0.57 -4.59
CA PHE A 60 5.93 -0.15 -4.00
C PHE A 60 5.81 -0.20 -2.48
N GLY A 61 6.90 -0.53 -1.81
CA GLY A 61 6.93 -0.63 -0.35
C GLY A 61 8.31 -1.04 0.13
N ASN A 62 8.66 -0.64 1.35
CA ASN A 62 9.86 -1.14 2.02
C ASN A 62 9.50 -2.47 2.67
N LEU A 63 9.61 -3.56 1.90
CA LEU A 63 9.23 -4.88 2.36
C LEU A 63 10.27 -5.39 3.37
N PRO A 64 9.87 -5.86 4.56
CA PRO A 64 10.76 -6.58 5.44
C PRO A 64 11.38 -7.76 4.68
N TYR A 65 12.70 -7.92 4.74
CA TYR A 65 13.43 -8.97 4.02
C TYR A 65 12.88 -10.38 4.26
N ASN A 66 12.19 -10.59 5.40
CA ASN A 66 11.63 -11.87 5.81
C ASN A 66 10.30 -12.23 5.14
N ILE A 67 9.60 -11.28 4.49
CA ILE A 67 8.29 -11.52 3.86
C ILE A 67 8.26 -11.15 2.36
N SER A 68 9.38 -10.69 1.80
CA SER A 68 9.43 -10.20 0.42
C SER A 68 9.14 -11.28 -0.61
N THR A 69 9.76 -12.46 -0.51
CA THR A 69 9.54 -13.59 -1.42
C THR A 69 8.08 -14.07 -1.43
N PRO A 70 7.45 -14.44 -0.30
CA PRO A 70 6.05 -14.88 -0.33
C PRO A 70 5.10 -13.79 -0.81
N LEU A 71 5.38 -12.52 -0.53
CA LEU A 71 4.55 -11.41 -1.01
C LEU A 71 4.62 -11.23 -2.53
N ILE A 72 5.81 -11.40 -3.14
CA ILE A 72 5.94 -11.36 -4.60
C ILE A 72 5.12 -12.46 -5.26
N PHE A 73 5.16 -13.69 -4.73
CA PHE A 73 4.34 -14.78 -5.25
C PHE A 73 2.84 -14.49 -5.10
N HIS A 74 2.41 -13.94 -3.96
CA HIS A 74 1.03 -13.54 -3.71
C HIS A 74 0.54 -12.40 -4.62
N LEU A 75 1.43 -11.53 -5.08
CA LEU A 75 1.12 -10.47 -6.05
C LEU A 75 1.06 -10.96 -7.51
N LEU A 76 1.66 -12.12 -7.80
CA LEU A 76 1.72 -12.71 -9.14
C LEU A 76 0.70 -13.84 -9.35
N SER A 77 0.02 -14.28 -8.29
CA SER A 77 -1.03 -15.31 -8.31
C SER A 77 -2.41 -14.72 -8.55
#